data_AF-X1UMX5-F1
#
_entry.id   AF-X1UMX5-F1
#
_cell.length_a   1.000
_cell.length_b   1.000
_cell.length_c   1.000
_cell.angle_alpha   90.00
_cell.angle_beta   90.00
_cell.angle_gamma   90.00
#
_symmetry.space_group_name_H-M   'P 1'
#
loop_
_entity.id
_entity.type
_entity.pdbx_description
1 polymer ?
#
loop_
_entity_poly.entity_id
_entity_poly.type
_entity_poly.pdbx_seq_one_letter_code
_entity_poly.pdbx_strand_id
1 'polypeptide(L)'
;PKETGSRIIIKRLSDIEPVPVQWLWFPRFALGKVSLLVGNPGVGKSFMSLDAVARISTGDLWPDSDNLPDDMNRAQKGSSLL
;
A
#
# COMPACT_ATOMS: atom_id res chain seq x y z
N PRO A 1 -25.51 -19.92 20.55
CA PRO A 1 -24.39 -20.80 20.11
C PRO A 1 -23.78 -20.28 18.79
N LYS A 2 -22.57 -19.70 18.84
CA LYS A 2 -21.85 -19.22 17.66
C LYS A 2 -20.61 -20.08 17.44
N GLU A 3 -20.75 -21.14 16.66
CA GLU A 3 -19.63 -21.93 16.17
C GLU A 3 -19.11 -21.29 14.88
N THR A 4 -18.28 -20.25 15.00
CA THR A 4 -17.53 -19.75 13.83
C THR A 4 -16.24 -20.54 13.72
N GLY A 5 -16.34 -21.75 13.15
CA GLY A 5 -15.17 -22.52 12.77
C GLY A 5 -14.43 -21.82 11.63
N SER A 6 -13.14 -21.54 11.82
CA SER A 6 -12.27 -21.06 10.74
C SER A 6 -12.17 -22.15 9.66
N ARG A 7 -12.47 -21.81 8.40
CA ARG A 7 -12.38 -22.72 7.25
C ARG A 7 -11.36 -22.17 6.25
N ILE A 8 -10.48 -23.03 5.78
CA ILE A 8 -9.50 -22.71 4.74
C ILE A 8 -10.21 -22.75 3.38
N ILE A 9 -10.08 -21.69 2.59
CA ILE A 9 -10.54 -21.62 1.20
C ILE A 9 -9.33 -21.75 0.29
N ILE A 10 -9.37 -22.68 -0.66
CA ILE A 10 -8.29 -22.93 -1.63
C ILE A 10 -8.83 -22.66 -3.03
N LYS A 11 -8.07 -21.92 -3.85
CA LYS A 11 -8.39 -21.65 -5.26
C LYS A 11 -7.11 -21.75 -6.08
N ARG A 12 -7.18 -22.28 -7.32
CA ARG A 12 -6.01 -22.32 -8.22
C ARG A 12 -5.69 -20.91 -8.68
N LEU A 13 -4.40 -20.60 -8.82
CA LEU A 13 -3.97 -19.30 -9.34
C LEU A 13 -4.49 -19.05 -10.77
N SER A 14 -4.60 -20.11 -11.58
CA SER A 14 -5.19 -20.06 -12.94
C SER A 14 -6.64 -19.58 -12.98
N ASP A 15 -7.36 -19.70 -11.87
CA ASP A 15 -8.79 -19.36 -11.78
C ASP A 15 -8.98 -17.91 -11.25
N ILE A 16 -7.89 -17.17 -11.05
CA ILE A 16 -7.88 -15.78 -10.59
C ILE A 16 -7.74 -14.86 -11.80
N GLU A 17 -8.73 -14.00 -12.01
CA GLU A 17 -8.63 -12.93 -13.00
C GLU A 17 -7.61 -11.89 -12.52
N PRO A 18 -6.56 -11.57 -13.32
CA PRO A 18 -5.63 -10.51 -12.99
C PRO A 18 -6.35 -9.16 -12.95
N VAL A 19 -6.12 -8.40 -11.89
CA VAL A 19 -6.62 -7.02 -11.78
C VAL A 19 -5.45 -6.04 -11.71
N PRO A 20 -5.56 -4.84 -12.30
CA PRO A 20 -4.55 -3.81 -12.16
C PRO A 20 -4.28 -3.48 -10.69
N VAL A 21 -3.01 -3.35 -10.33
CA VAL A 21 -2.61 -2.93 -8.99
C VAL A 21 -2.86 -1.44 -8.87
N GLN A 22 -3.69 -1.05 -7.89
CA GLN A 22 -3.80 0.33 -7.46
C GLN A 22 -2.65 0.65 -6.51
N TRP A 23 -1.99 1.78 -6.71
CA TRP A 23 -0.79 2.16 -5.97
C TRP A 23 -1.09 3.27 -4.98
N LEU A 24 -0.60 3.12 -3.76
CA LEU A 24 -0.49 4.21 -2.80
C LEU A 24 0.77 5.03 -3.09
N TRP A 25 1.87 4.33 -3.35
CA TRP A 25 3.17 4.88 -3.75
C TRP A 25 3.78 3.93 -4.77
N PHE A 26 3.84 4.32 -6.04
CA PHE A 26 4.41 3.49 -7.09
C PHE A 26 5.95 3.54 -7.06
N PRO A 27 6.69 2.42 -7.22
CA PRO A 27 6.27 1.02 -7.23
C PRO A 27 6.50 0.34 -5.85
N ARG A 28 6.30 1.07 -4.74
CA ARG A 28 6.69 0.67 -3.38
C ARG A 28 5.56 0.06 -2.57
N PHE A 29 4.38 0.69 -2.56
CA PHE A 29 3.24 0.29 -1.74
C PHE A 29 1.97 0.18 -2.57
N ALA A 30 1.43 -1.03 -2.66
CA ALA A 30 0.13 -1.29 -3.27
C ALA A 30 -1.01 -0.95 -2.29
N LEU A 31 -2.05 -0.29 -2.79
CA LEU A 31 -3.20 0.10 -2.00
C LEU A 31 -4.03 -1.14 -1.60
N GLY A 32 -4.42 -1.24 -0.33
CA GLY A 32 -5.23 -2.35 0.18
C GLY A 32 -4.53 -3.71 0.22
N LYS A 33 -3.20 -3.75 0.05
CA LYS A 33 -2.39 -4.97 0.14
C LYS A 33 -1.41 -4.88 1.32
N VAL A 34 -1.05 -6.03 1.88
CA VAL A 34 -0.02 -6.10 2.93
C VAL A 34 1.34 -5.87 2.31
N SER A 35 2.09 -4.92 2.87
CA SER A 35 3.46 -4.58 2.46
C SER A 35 4.40 -4.70 3.65
N LEU A 36 5.64 -5.16 3.42
CA LEU A 36 6.63 -5.35 4.48
C LEU A 36 7.86 -4.47 4.22
N LEU A 37 8.19 -3.61 5.19
CA LEU A 37 9.41 -2.82 5.18
C LEU A 37 10.51 -3.54 5.98
N VAL A 38 11.52 -4.06 5.27
CA VAL A 38 12.59 -4.89 5.84
C VAL A 38 13.93 -4.17 5.83
N GLY A 39 14.72 -4.37 6.88
CA GLY A 39 16.07 -3.84 7.00
C GLY A 39 16.62 -4.01 8.41
N ASN A 40 17.93 -3.87 8.58
CA ASN A 40 18.60 -4.01 9.88
C ASN A 40 18.03 -3.06 10.96
N PRO A 41 18.15 -3.39 12.26
CA PRO A 41 17.81 -2.45 13.33
C PRO A 41 18.54 -1.12 13.14
N GLY A 42 17.89 0.00 13.46
CA GLY A 42 18.49 1.34 13.38
C GLY A 42 18.52 2.00 11.99
N VAL A 43 18.16 1.31 10.90
CA VAL A 43 18.22 1.87 9.52
C VAL A 43 17.04 2.78 9.13
N GLY A 44 16.29 3.28 10.10
CA GLY A 44 15.25 4.29 9.84
C GLY A 44 13.90 3.77 9.33
N LYS A 45 13.59 2.47 9.43
CA LYS A 45 12.28 1.92 9.00
C LYS A 45 11.08 2.66 9.61
N SER A 46 11.10 2.89 10.94
CA SER A 46 10.03 3.63 11.63
C SER A 46 9.95 5.08 11.18
N PHE A 47 11.08 5.71 10.89
CA PHE A 47 11.12 7.07 10.38
C PHE A 47 10.52 7.16 8.97
N MET A 48 10.86 6.22 8.07
CA MET A 48 10.25 6.14 6.75
C MET A 48 8.74 5.91 6.84
N SER A 49 8.28 5.02 7.71
CA SER A 49 6.83 4.81 7.91
C SER A 49 6.13 6.08 8.39
N LEU A 50 6.75 6.84 9.30
CA LEU A 50 6.18 8.09 9.81
C LEU A 50 6.13 9.17 8.73
N ASP A 51 7.20 9.33 7.95
CA ASP A 51 7.25 10.26 6.81
C ASP A 51 6.18 9.92 5.77
N ALA A 52 6.01 8.64 5.43
CA ALA A 52 4.95 8.20 4.52
C ALA A 52 3.56 8.55 5.05
N VAL A 53 3.28 8.30 6.33
CA VAL A 53 1.99 8.67 6.96
C VAL A 53 1.77 10.18 6.95
N ALA A 54 2.81 10.97 7.24
CA ALA A 54 2.73 12.43 7.21
C ALA A 54 2.32 12.91 5.82
N ARG A 55 3.02 12.46 4.76
CA ARG A 55 2.72 12.81 3.37
C ARG A 55 1.30 12.43 2.96
N ILE A 56 0.83 11.23 3.32
CA ILE A 56 -0.55 10.78 3.06
C ILE A 56 -1.56 11.69 3.77
N SER A 57 -1.25 12.14 5.00
CA SER A 57 -2.16 12.97 5.79
C SER A 57 -2.27 14.41 5.28
N THR A 58 -1.20 14.94 4.67
CA THR A 58 -1.10 16.30 4.14
C THR A 58 -1.39 16.39 2.65
N GLY A 59 -1.30 15.27 1.92
CA GLY A 59 -1.36 15.28 0.46
C GLY A 59 -0.07 15.78 -0.18
N ASP A 60 1.07 15.61 0.47
CA ASP A 60 2.38 15.99 -0.07
C ASP A 60 2.84 15.03 -1.17
N LEU A 61 3.90 15.42 -1.87
CA LEU A 61 4.51 14.61 -2.90
C LEU A 61 5.36 13.48 -2.30
N TRP A 62 5.51 12.38 -3.04
CA TRP A 62 6.47 11.33 -2.72
C TRP A 62 7.91 11.82 -2.90
N PRO A 63 8.89 11.30 -2.14
CA PRO A 63 10.27 11.76 -2.23
C PRO A 63 10.96 11.43 -3.57
N ASP A 64 10.40 10.51 -4.35
CA ASP A 64 10.86 10.10 -5.68
C ASP A 64 9.92 10.57 -6.81
N SER A 65 9.16 11.65 -6.58
CA SER A 65 8.16 12.20 -7.51
C SER A 65 8.74 12.93 -8.74
N ASP A 66 10.05 13.07 -8.86
CA ASP A 66 10.67 13.88 -9.93
C ASP A 66 10.39 13.36 -11.36
N ASN A 67 9.78 12.18 -11.55
CA ASN A 67 9.53 11.58 -12.88
C ASN A 67 8.23 10.77 -13.04
N LEU A 68 7.23 10.87 -12.15
CA LEU A 68 5.93 10.20 -12.37
C LEU A 68 4.85 11.20 -12.87
N PRO A 69 3.77 10.72 -13.50
CA PRO A 69 2.58 11.55 -13.74
C PRO A 69 2.04 12.17 -12.44
N ASP A 70 1.51 13.41 -12.50
CA ASP A 70 1.08 14.19 -11.33
C ASP A 70 0.08 13.45 -10.41
N ASP A 71 -0.81 12.63 -10.98
CA ASP A 71 -1.77 11.82 -10.25
C ASP A 71 -1.12 10.71 -9.40
N MET A 72 0.08 10.26 -9.81
CA MET A 72 0.88 9.23 -9.15
C MET A 72 1.98 9.82 -8.24
N ASN A 73 2.29 11.11 -8.38
CA ASN A 73 3.26 11.84 -7.57
C ASN A 73 2.78 12.18 -6.17
N ARG A 74 1.46 12.20 -5.96
CA ARG A 74 0.86 12.71 -4.72
C ARG A 74 0.51 11.57 -3.78
N ALA A 75 0.85 11.72 -2.50
CA ALA A 75 0.37 10.83 -1.45
C ALA A 75 -1.12 11.12 -1.22
N GLN A 76 -1.98 10.45 -1.98
CA GLN A 76 -3.43 10.69 -1.92
C GLN A 76 -3.98 10.22 -0.57
N LYS A 77 -4.77 11.07 0.11
CA LYS A 77 -5.76 10.58 1.08
C LYS A 77 -6.66 9.63 0.33
N GLY A 78 -6.80 8.40 0.82
CA GLY A 78 -7.54 7.31 0.18
C GLY A 78 -8.70 7.86 -0.65
N SER A 79 -8.58 7.70 -1.97
CA SER A 79 -9.60 8.08 -2.93
C SER A 79 -10.96 7.71 -2.36
N SER A 80 -11.85 8.70 -2.32
CA SER A 80 -13.27 8.56 -2.03
C SER A 80 -13.83 7.36 -2.81
N LEU A 81 -13.88 6.20 -2.16
CA LEU A 81 -14.65 5.04 -2.55
C LEU A 81 -15.51 4.66 -1.33
N LEU A 82 -16.30 5.64 -0.91
CA LEU A 82 -17.66 5.50 -0.40
C LEU A 82 -18.51 6.55 -1.10
#